data_AF-Q8N3T5-F1
#
_entry.id   AF-Q8N3T5-F1
#
_cell.length_a   1.000
_cell.length_b   1.000
_cell.length_c   1.000
_cell.angle_alpha   90.00
_cell.angle_beta   90.00
_cell.angle_gamma   90.00
#
_symmetry.space_group_name_H-M   'P 1'
#
loop_
_entity.id
_entity.type
_entity.pdbx_description
1 polymer ?
#
loop_
_entity_poly.entity_id
_entity_poly.type
_entity_poly.pdbx_seq_one_letter_code
_entity_poly.pdbx_strand_id
1 'polypeptide(L)'
;HVTSNASDSESSYLILITDEYGCSKGGQEEYVLSYEPVNQQEVNYTRPVIILGPMKDRINDDLISEFPDKFGSCVPHTTRPKRDYEVDGRDYHFVTSREQMEKDIQEHKFIEAGQYNNHLYGTSVQSVREVAEKGKHCILDVSGNAIKRLQIAQLYPISIFIKPKSMENIMEMNKRLTEEQARKTFERAMKLEQEFTEHFTAIVQGDTLEDIYNQVKQIIEEQSGSYIWVPAKEKL
;
A
#
# COMPACT_ATOMS: atom_id res chain seq x y z
N HIS A 1 -47.07 6.28 -26.39
CA HIS A 1 -46.30 5.56 -25.34
C HIS A 1 -45.19 4.76 -26.01
N VAL A 2 -43.99 5.34 -26.09
CA VAL A 2 -42.73 4.58 -26.16
C VAL A 2 -41.74 5.43 -25.36
N THR A 3 -41.42 4.97 -24.16
CA THR A 3 -40.40 5.53 -23.28
C THR A 3 -39.05 5.01 -23.76
N SER A 4 -38.16 5.90 -24.20
CA SER A 4 -36.75 5.58 -24.43
C SER A 4 -36.04 5.57 -23.07
N ASN A 5 -35.79 4.37 -22.55
CA ASN A 5 -34.79 4.19 -21.50
C ASN A 5 -33.41 4.45 -22.13
N ALA A 6 -32.80 5.56 -21.77
CA ALA A 6 -31.35 5.71 -21.89
C ALA A 6 -30.73 4.76 -20.86
N SER A 7 -30.17 3.65 -21.32
CA SER A 7 -29.26 2.85 -20.51
C SER A 7 -27.96 3.63 -20.38
N ASP A 8 -27.62 4.00 -19.13
CA ASP A 8 -26.31 4.50 -18.75
C ASP A 8 -25.24 3.57 -19.30
N SER A 9 -24.46 4.05 -20.25
CA SER A 9 -23.21 3.42 -20.64
C SER A 9 -22.19 3.75 -19.55
N GLU A 10 -21.91 2.80 -18.66
CA GLU A 10 -20.69 2.86 -17.83
C GLU A 10 -19.48 2.91 -18.78
N SER A 11 -18.82 4.06 -18.85
CA SER A 11 -17.64 4.23 -19.68
C SER A 11 -16.43 3.66 -18.94
N SER A 12 -16.04 2.43 -19.25
CA SER A 12 -14.78 1.84 -18.79
C SER A 12 -13.61 2.49 -19.56
N TYR A 13 -12.61 2.98 -18.82
CA TYR A 13 -11.38 3.55 -19.37
C TYR A 13 -10.24 2.54 -19.26
N LEU A 14 -9.16 2.71 -20.03
CA LEU A 14 -8.00 1.82 -19.99
C LEU A 14 -6.78 2.58 -19.46
N ILE A 15 -6.13 2.06 -18.42
CA ILE A 15 -4.81 2.54 -17.97
C ILE A 15 -3.74 1.60 -18.50
N LEU A 16 -2.67 2.17 -19.06
CA LEU A 16 -1.52 1.43 -19.55
C LEU A 16 -0.80 0.77 -18.36
N ILE A 17 -0.65 -0.55 -18.38
CA ILE A 17 0.25 -1.28 -17.49
C ILE A 17 1.38 -1.83 -18.35
N THR A 18 2.62 -1.58 -17.94
CA THR A 18 3.78 -2.23 -18.55
C THR A 18 3.95 -3.58 -17.88
N ASP A 19 3.59 -4.65 -18.59
CA ASP A 19 3.95 -5.99 -18.17
C ASP A 19 5.41 -6.23 -18.63
N GLU A 20 6.35 -6.22 -17.69
CA GLU A 20 7.66 -6.80 -17.95
C GLU A 20 7.45 -8.32 -18.00
N TYR A 21 8.04 -9.00 -18.99
CA TYR A 21 8.01 -10.46 -19.22
C TYR A 21 7.04 -11.00 -20.30
N GLY A 22 7.16 -10.48 -21.52
CA GLY A 22 6.97 -11.30 -22.72
C GLY A 22 8.18 -12.22 -22.94
N CYS A 23 8.02 -13.54 -22.78
CA CYS A 23 9.08 -14.51 -23.09
C CYS A 23 9.24 -14.65 -24.61
N SER A 24 10.08 -13.81 -25.23
CA SER A 24 10.47 -13.95 -26.62
C SER A 24 11.72 -14.85 -26.72
N LYS A 25 11.64 -15.89 -27.55
CA LYS A 25 12.81 -16.69 -27.94
C LYS A 25 13.71 -15.84 -28.84
N GLY A 26 14.52 -14.96 -28.25
CA GLY A 26 15.43 -14.14 -29.05
C GLY A 26 15.98 -12.87 -28.39
N GLY A 27 16.28 -12.86 -27.10
CA GLY A 27 17.18 -11.85 -26.50
C GLY A 27 16.80 -10.36 -26.65
N GLN A 28 15.57 -10.04 -27.03
CA GLN A 28 15.00 -8.71 -26.97
C GLN A 28 13.88 -8.73 -25.93
N GLU A 29 14.04 -7.97 -24.85
CA GLU A 29 12.99 -7.74 -23.85
C GLU A 29 11.77 -7.14 -24.58
N GLU A 30 10.73 -7.95 -24.75
CA GLU A 30 9.51 -7.54 -25.42
C GLU A 30 8.54 -7.06 -24.33
N TYR A 31 8.39 -5.73 -24.23
CA TYR A 31 7.40 -5.11 -23.36
C TYR A 31 6.01 -5.41 -23.92
N VAL A 32 5.22 -6.21 -23.21
CA VAL A 32 3.82 -6.40 -23.57
C VAL A 32 3.06 -5.24 -22.95
N LEU A 33 2.63 -4.31 -23.80
CA LEU A 33 1.72 -3.24 -23.40
C LEU A 33 0.35 -3.87 -23.12
N SER A 34 0.04 -4.06 -21.84
CA SER A 34 -1.27 -4.49 -21.38
C SER A 34 -2.04 -3.26 -20.86
N TYR A 35 -3.36 -3.37 -20.84
CA TYR A 35 -4.22 -2.32 -20.32
C TYR A 35 -5.11 -2.91 -19.24
N GLU A 36 -5.28 -2.20 -18.13
CA GLU A 36 -6.27 -2.54 -17.13
C GLU A 36 -7.52 -1.68 -17.33
N PRO A 37 -8.71 -2.28 -17.45
CA PRO A 37 -9.95 -1.52 -17.46
C PRO A 37 -10.19 -0.92 -16.08
N VAL A 38 -10.48 0.38 -16.03
CA VAL A 38 -10.73 1.14 -14.82
C VAL A 38 -11.99 1.99 -14.95
N ASN A 39 -12.66 2.19 -13.82
CA ASN A 39 -13.78 3.11 -13.68
C ASN A 39 -13.39 4.26 -12.76
N GLN A 40 -13.93 5.44 -13.04
CA GLN A 40 -13.80 6.55 -12.12
C GLN A 40 -14.86 6.42 -11.01
N GLN A 41 -14.42 6.45 -9.76
CA GLN A 41 -15.28 6.33 -8.59
C GLN A 41 -15.08 7.52 -7.66
N GLU A 42 -16.19 8.09 -7.16
CA GLU A 42 -16.15 9.08 -6.10
C GLU A 42 -15.92 8.40 -4.74
N VAL A 43 -14.99 8.93 -3.95
CA VAL A 43 -14.68 8.46 -2.60
C VAL A 43 -14.94 9.55 -1.57
N ASN A 44 -15.50 9.15 -0.43
CA ASN A 44 -15.85 10.02 0.69
C ASN A 44 -14.92 9.84 1.90
N TYR A 45 -13.72 9.31 1.68
CA TYR A 45 -12.69 9.08 2.69
C TYR A 45 -11.31 9.46 2.14
N THR A 46 -10.37 9.73 3.03
CA THR A 46 -8.97 9.97 2.64
C THR A 46 -8.24 8.64 2.47
N ARG A 47 -7.66 8.40 1.28
CA ARG A 47 -7.08 7.10 0.92
C ARG A 47 -5.92 6.70 1.86
N PRO A 48 -5.84 5.43 2.30
CA PRO A 48 -4.64 4.93 2.98
C PRO A 48 -3.40 5.01 2.07
N VAL A 49 -2.21 5.07 2.64
CA VAL A 49 -0.94 5.11 1.91
C VAL A 49 -0.08 3.93 2.33
N ILE A 50 0.41 3.18 1.35
CA ILE A 50 1.33 2.07 1.54
C ILE A 50 2.60 2.38 0.75
N ILE A 51 3.73 2.49 1.45
CA ILE A 51 5.04 2.69 0.82
C ILE A 51 5.84 1.40 0.98
N LEU A 52 6.32 0.87 -0.14
CA LEU A 52 7.05 -0.39 -0.21
C LEU A 52 8.45 -0.18 -0.78
N GLY A 53 9.37 -1.08 -0.46
CA GLY A 53 10.75 -1.02 -0.93
C GLY A 53 11.72 -0.40 0.08
N PRO A 54 12.97 -0.14 -0.33
CA PRO A 54 14.00 0.45 0.52
C PRO A 54 13.58 1.82 1.04
N MET A 55 14.07 2.19 2.23
CA MET A 55 13.84 3.52 2.84
C MET A 55 12.39 3.87 3.21
N LYS A 56 11.42 2.96 3.01
CA LYS A 56 10.00 3.20 3.33
C LYS A 56 9.77 3.70 4.75
N ASP A 57 10.49 3.16 5.75
CA ASP A 57 10.27 3.49 7.16
C ASP A 57 10.60 4.96 7.43
N ARG A 58 11.69 5.45 6.83
CA ARG A 58 12.09 6.85 6.95
C ARG A 58 11.09 7.79 6.29
N ILE A 59 10.60 7.42 5.10
CA ILE A 59 9.60 8.24 4.41
C ILE A 59 8.27 8.26 5.18
N ASN A 60 7.85 7.13 5.76
CA ASN A 60 6.68 7.05 6.62
C ASN A 60 6.80 8.00 7.82
N ASP A 61 7.94 7.97 8.51
CA ASP A 61 8.22 8.84 9.66
C ASP A 61 8.25 10.33 9.24
N ASP A 62 8.89 10.65 8.12
CA ASP A 62 9.02 12.01 7.60
C ASP A 62 7.63 12.56 7.18
N LEU A 63 6.74 11.77 6.56
CA LEU A 63 5.38 12.19 6.22
C LEU A 63 4.54 12.53 7.46
N ILE A 64 4.58 11.67 8.49
CA ILE A 64 3.81 11.87 9.72
C ILE A 64 4.33 13.08 10.51
N SER A 65 5.65 13.25 10.57
CA SER A 65 6.26 14.34 11.32
C SER A 65 6.14 15.70 10.62
N GLU A 66 6.27 15.75 9.29
CA GLU A 66 6.15 16.99 8.51
C GLU A 66 4.70 17.46 8.37
N PHE A 67 3.73 16.53 8.22
CA PHE A 67 2.31 16.88 8.06
C PHE A 67 1.37 16.07 8.97
N PRO A 68 1.42 16.29 10.30
CA PRO A 68 0.60 15.55 11.27
C PRO A 68 -0.91 15.77 11.09
N ASP A 69 -1.32 16.84 10.41
CA ASP A 69 -2.73 17.11 10.09
C ASP A 69 -3.22 16.33 8.87
N LYS A 70 -2.33 15.94 7.96
CA LYS A 70 -2.66 15.16 6.75
C LYS A 70 -2.46 13.67 6.93
N PHE A 71 -1.47 13.25 7.72
CA PHE A 71 -1.11 11.83 7.89
C PHE A 71 -1.32 11.36 9.32
N GLY A 72 -1.56 10.07 9.48
CA GLY A 72 -1.58 9.41 10.79
C GLY A 72 -1.40 7.91 10.66
N SER A 73 -1.03 7.26 11.77
CA SER A 73 -0.99 5.80 11.86
C SER A 73 -2.27 5.29 12.51
N CYS A 74 -2.77 4.15 12.04
CA CYS A 74 -3.84 3.43 12.73
C CYS A 74 -3.29 2.68 13.95
N VAL A 75 -4.16 2.42 14.93
CA VAL A 75 -3.80 1.64 16.12
C VAL A 75 -3.93 0.14 15.80
N PRO A 76 -2.84 -0.65 15.86
CA PRO A 76 -2.90 -2.09 15.62
C PRO A 76 -3.50 -2.86 16.80
N HIS A 77 -3.87 -4.11 16.60
CA HIS A 77 -4.36 -5.01 17.64
C HIS A 77 -3.25 -5.97 18.07
N THR A 78 -3.29 -6.40 19.34
CA THR A 78 -2.41 -7.47 19.82
C THR A 78 -3.04 -8.32 20.91
N THR A 79 -2.71 -9.62 20.95
CA THR A 79 -3.02 -10.50 22.11
C THR A 79 -1.96 -10.45 23.20
N ARG A 80 -0.90 -9.66 23.01
CA ARG A 80 0.11 -9.45 24.05
C ARG A 80 -0.54 -8.72 25.22
N PRO A 81 -0.27 -9.13 26.48
CA PRO A 81 -0.70 -8.35 27.63
C PRO A 81 -0.16 -6.91 27.57
N LYS A 82 -1.03 -5.95 27.90
CA LYS A 82 -0.69 -4.54 28.01
C LYS A 82 0.38 -4.34 29.09
N ARG A 83 1.42 -3.56 28.81
CA ARG A 83 2.41 -3.13 29.81
C ARG A 83 1.88 -1.95 30.63
N ASP A 84 2.50 -1.69 31.77
CA ASP A 84 2.03 -0.64 32.69
C ASP A 84 2.05 0.76 32.06
N TYR A 85 3.04 1.05 31.22
CA TYR A 85 3.19 2.34 30.53
C TYR A 85 2.40 2.46 29.21
N GLU A 86 1.78 1.38 28.75
CA GLU A 86 1.00 1.36 27.51
C GLU A 86 -0.46 1.71 27.79
N VAL A 87 -1.09 2.37 26.83
CA VAL A 87 -2.48 2.81 26.86
C VAL A 87 -3.25 2.10 25.76
N ASP A 88 -4.33 1.42 26.16
CA ASP A 88 -5.24 0.73 25.24
C ASP A 88 -5.95 1.74 24.33
N GLY A 89 -6.02 1.43 23.04
CA GLY A 89 -6.54 2.33 22.01
C GLY A 89 -5.59 3.46 21.60
N ARG A 90 -4.37 3.52 22.16
CA ARG A 90 -3.30 4.42 21.69
C ARG A 90 -2.13 3.63 21.13
N ASP A 91 -1.55 2.74 21.95
CA ASP A 91 -0.38 1.97 21.55
C ASP A 91 -0.81 0.72 20.76
N TYR A 92 -1.79 -0.01 21.31
CA TYR A 92 -2.48 -1.12 20.66
C TYR A 92 -3.92 -1.19 21.16
N HIS A 93 -4.77 -1.88 20.41
CA HIS A 93 -5.97 -2.51 20.95
C HIS A 93 -5.58 -3.86 21.56
N PHE A 94 -5.61 -3.94 22.89
CA PHE A 94 -5.18 -5.13 23.62
C PHE A 94 -6.33 -6.14 23.70
N VAL A 95 -6.27 -7.17 22.85
CA VAL A 95 -7.27 -8.22 22.76
C VAL A 95 -7.02 -9.27 23.84
N THR A 96 -7.98 -9.47 24.72
CA THR A 96 -7.86 -10.38 25.87
C THR A 96 -7.99 -11.85 25.50
N SER A 97 -8.77 -12.18 24.47
CA SER A 97 -8.96 -13.55 23.99
C SER A 97 -8.21 -13.79 22.69
N ARG A 98 -7.21 -14.67 22.74
CA ARG A 98 -6.49 -15.12 21.54
C ARG A 98 -7.44 -15.81 20.55
N GLU A 99 -8.33 -16.66 21.04
CA GLU A 99 -9.32 -17.37 20.23
C GLU A 99 -10.23 -16.39 19.46
N GLN A 100 -10.64 -15.29 20.12
CA GLN A 100 -11.42 -14.25 19.45
C GLN A 100 -10.62 -13.58 18.33
N MET A 101 -9.34 -13.22 18.57
CA MET A 101 -8.50 -12.63 17.52
C MET A 101 -8.25 -13.60 16.36
N GLU A 102 -8.08 -14.89 16.63
CA GLU A 102 -7.95 -15.92 15.59
C GLU A 102 -9.22 -16.04 14.74
N LYS A 103 -10.40 -16.00 15.37
CA LYS A 103 -11.68 -15.94 14.68
C LYS A 103 -11.80 -14.68 13.82
N ASP A 104 -11.43 -13.52 14.35
CA ASP A 104 -11.47 -12.26 13.61
C ASP A 104 -10.52 -12.24 12.40
N ILE A 105 -9.36 -12.92 12.51
CA ILE A 105 -8.44 -13.14 11.38
C ILE A 105 -9.10 -14.02 10.32
N GLN A 106 -9.77 -15.11 10.71
CA GLN A 106 -10.49 -16.01 9.80
C GLN A 106 -11.68 -15.33 9.12
N GLU A 107 -12.34 -14.41 9.81
CA GLU A 107 -13.44 -13.57 9.29
C GLU A 107 -12.95 -12.39 8.42
N HIS A 108 -11.66 -12.35 8.06
CA HIS A 108 -11.07 -11.32 7.21
C HIS A 108 -11.19 -9.88 7.76
N LYS A 109 -11.26 -9.70 9.08
CA LYS A 109 -11.32 -8.36 9.71
C LYS A 109 -9.97 -7.63 9.70
N PHE A 110 -8.88 -8.34 9.40
CA PHE A 110 -7.52 -7.81 9.36
C PHE A 110 -6.97 -7.73 7.95
N ILE A 111 -6.42 -6.57 7.58
CA ILE A 111 -5.67 -6.39 6.32
C ILE A 111 -4.31 -7.08 6.39
N GLU A 112 -3.74 -7.20 7.58
CA GLU A 112 -2.54 -7.97 7.83
C GLU A 112 -2.56 -8.48 9.27
N ALA A 113 -2.10 -9.71 9.46
CA ALA A 113 -1.95 -10.30 10.78
C ALA A 113 -0.74 -11.23 10.80
N GLY A 114 -0.05 -11.30 11.93
CA GLY A 114 1.14 -12.12 12.13
C GLY A 114 1.33 -12.51 13.59
N GLN A 115 2.26 -13.44 13.81
CA GLN A 115 2.63 -13.87 15.16
C GLN A 115 4.08 -13.45 15.46
N TYR A 116 4.29 -12.83 16.62
CA TYR A 116 5.61 -12.46 17.12
C TYR A 116 5.69 -12.75 18.63
N ASN A 117 6.74 -13.45 19.07
CA ASN A 117 6.92 -13.89 20.46
C ASN A 117 5.65 -14.54 21.05
N ASN A 118 5.03 -15.45 20.30
CA ASN A 118 3.78 -16.14 20.64
C ASN A 118 2.53 -15.27 20.85
N HIS A 119 2.60 -13.98 20.54
CA HIS A 119 1.45 -13.08 20.52
C HIS A 119 1.04 -12.77 19.08
N LEU A 120 -0.25 -12.61 18.87
CA LEU A 120 -0.80 -12.20 17.59
C LEU A 120 -0.78 -10.68 17.52
N TYR A 121 -0.51 -10.17 16.33
CA TYR A 121 -0.57 -8.77 15.97
C TYR A 121 -1.37 -8.64 14.68
N GLY A 122 -2.11 -7.55 14.51
CA GLY A 122 -2.81 -7.32 13.26
C GLY A 122 -3.31 -5.90 13.10
N THR A 123 -3.36 -5.47 11.84
CA THR A 123 -3.93 -4.18 11.43
C THR A 123 -5.35 -4.42 10.94
N SER A 124 -6.34 -3.91 11.67
CA SER A 124 -7.75 -4.15 11.34
C SER A 124 -8.22 -3.20 10.23
N VAL A 125 -9.16 -3.67 9.39
CA VAL A 125 -9.81 -2.82 8.38
C VAL A 125 -10.46 -1.60 9.03
N GLN A 126 -11.07 -1.81 10.20
CA GLN A 126 -11.78 -0.76 10.94
C GLN A 126 -10.82 0.33 11.44
N SER A 127 -9.68 -0.05 12.00
CA SER A 127 -8.66 0.90 12.47
C SER A 127 -8.13 1.79 11.34
N VAL A 128 -8.00 1.25 10.13
CA VAL A 128 -7.62 2.03 8.95
C VAL A 128 -8.74 2.97 8.53
N ARG A 129 -9.99 2.47 8.47
CA ARG A 129 -11.17 3.26 8.11
C ARG A 129 -11.36 4.47 9.03
N GLU A 130 -11.17 4.30 10.33
CA GLU A 130 -11.32 5.38 11.30
C GLU A 130 -10.34 6.55 11.08
N VAL A 131 -9.13 6.29 10.57
CA VAL A 131 -8.17 7.35 10.22
C VAL A 131 -8.60 8.03 8.91
N ALA A 132 -8.99 7.22 7.92
CA ALA A 132 -9.45 7.69 6.61
C ALA A 132 -10.70 8.61 6.71
N GLU A 133 -11.66 8.25 7.55
CA GLU A 133 -12.90 9.02 7.79
C GLU A 133 -12.65 10.30 8.60
N LYS A 134 -11.54 10.39 9.35
CA LYS A 134 -11.09 11.62 10.02
C LYS A 134 -10.41 12.61 9.07
N GLY A 135 -10.38 12.32 7.77
CA GLY A 135 -9.76 13.18 6.76
C GLY A 135 -8.24 13.06 6.68
N LYS A 136 -7.65 11.98 7.21
CA LYS A 136 -6.20 11.76 7.19
C LYS A 136 -5.82 10.55 6.35
N HIS A 137 -4.70 10.64 5.65
CA HIS A 137 -4.06 9.51 5.00
C HIS A 137 -3.50 8.58 6.09
N CYS A 138 -4.03 7.36 6.16
CA CYS A 138 -3.50 6.35 7.05
C CYS A 138 -2.21 5.78 6.48
N ILE A 139 -1.06 6.08 7.09
CA ILE A 139 0.23 5.46 6.73
C ILE A 139 0.23 4.04 7.28
N LEU A 140 0.47 3.06 6.39
CA LEU A 140 0.43 1.64 6.72
C LEU A 140 1.81 0.99 6.53
N ASP A 141 2.34 0.43 7.61
CA ASP A 141 3.52 -0.43 7.57
C ASP A 141 3.08 -1.90 7.42
N VAL A 142 2.75 -2.28 6.18
CA VAL A 142 2.23 -3.60 5.81
C VAL A 142 2.89 -4.13 4.54
N SER A 143 2.75 -5.42 4.25
CA SER A 143 3.20 -6.01 2.98
C SER A 143 2.24 -5.71 1.82
N GLY A 144 2.69 -5.97 0.58
CA GLY A 144 1.85 -5.82 -0.63
C GLY A 144 0.55 -6.62 -0.60
N ASN A 145 0.48 -7.70 0.19
CA ASN A 145 -0.74 -8.50 0.38
C ASN A 145 -1.92 -7.69 0.98
N ALA A 146 -1.61 -6.65 1.76
CA ALA A 146 -2.63 -5.79 2.35
C ALA A 146 -3.37 -4.95 1.30
N ILE A 147 -2.73 -4.66 0.15
CA ILE A 147 -3.33 -3.84 -0.93
C ILE A 147 -4.63 -4.49 -1.41
N LYS A 148 -4.58 -5.79 -1.77
CA LYS A 148 -5.76 -6.56 -2.20
C LYS A 148 -6.88 -6.54 -1.15
N ARG A 149 -6.52 -6.75 0.13
CA ARG A 149 -7.50 -6.80 1.23
C ARG A 149 -8.18 -5.45 1.47
N LEU A 150 -7.44 -4.35 1.31
CA LEU A 150 -7.97 -3.00 1.38
C LEU A 150 -8.93 -2.69 0.21
N GLN A 151 -8.57 -3.06 -1.02
CA GLN A 151 -9.44 -2.94 -2.19
C GLN A 151 -10.77 -3.72 -2.02
N ILE A 152 -10.70 -4.96 -1.51
CA ILE A 152 -11.88 -5.77 -1.18
C ILE A 152 -12.74 -5.07 -0.11
N ALA A 153 -12.11 -4.42 0.87
CA ALA A 153 -12.77 -3.63 1.90
C ALA A 153 -13.26 -2.24 1.42
N GLN A 154 -13.16 -1.96 0.11
CA GLN A 154 -13.55 -0.70 -0.53
C GLN A 154 -12.76 0.52 -0.01
N LEU A 155 -11.56 0.29 0.50
CA LEU A 155 -10.58 1.31 0.88
C LEU A 155 -9.42 1.22 -0.11
N TYR A 156 -9.42 2.03 -1.18
CA TYR A 156 -8.40 1.95 -2.23
C TYR A 156 -7.13 2.69 -1.80
N PRO A 157 -6.02 1.99 -1.46
CA PRO A 157 -4.80 2.65 -1.01
C PRO A 157 -4.09 3.35 -2.18
N ILE A 158 -3.22 4.31 -1.83
CA ILE A 158 -2.17 4.83 -2.70
C ILE A 158 -0.94 3.97 -2.42
N SER A 159 -0.64 3.05 -3.32
CA SER A 159 0.45 2.07 -3.17
C SER A 159 1.67 2.53 -3.95
N ILE A 160 2.73 2.94 -3.28
CA ILE A 160 3.94 3.49 -3.90
C ILE A 160 5.11 2.54 -3.66
N PHE A 161 5.71 2.02 -4.72
CA PHE A 161 6.91 1.20 -4.64
C PHE A 161 8.17 2.00 -4.95
N ILE A 162 9.14 1.96 -4.05
CA ILE A 162 10.47 2.55 -4.23
C ILE A 162 11.35 1.50 -4.89
N LYS A 163 11.57 1.65 -6.20
CA LYS A 163 12.41 0.74 -6.99
C LYS A 163 13.87 1.18 -6.92
N PRO A 164 14.76 0.44 -6.23
CA PRO A 164 16.18 0.78 -6.23
C PRO A 164 16.76 0.63 -7.63
N LYS A 165 17.61 1.58 -8.06
CA LYS A 165 18.29 1.49 -9.37
C LYS A 165 19.33 0.37 -9.40
N SER A 166 20.01 0.18 -8.28
CA SER A 166 21.03 -0.86 -8.08
C SER A 166 21.29 -1.08 -6.59
N MET A 167 22.17 -2.03 -6.27
CA MET A 167 22.66 -2.23 -4.90
C MET A 167 23.42 -1.00 -4.39
N GLU A 168 24.22 -0.37 -5.25
CA GLU A 168 25.01 0.83 -4.94
C GLU A 168 24.10 2.00 -4.57
N ASN A 169 23.00 2.19 -5.31
CA ASN A 169 22.00 3.21 -5.01
C ASN A 169 21.41 3.05 -3.58
N ILE A 170 21.16 1.82 -3.14
CA ILE A 170 20.72 1.54 -1.76
C ILE A 170 21.81 1.94 -0.74
N MET A 171 23.07 1.61 -1.03
CA MET A 171 24.20 1.94 -0.16
C MET A 171 24.47 3.45 -0.08
N GLU A 172 24.26 4.18 -1.18
CA GLU A 172 24.38 5.64 -1.22
C GLU A 172 23.32 6.32 -0.36
N MET A 173 22.07 5.86 -0.45
CA MET A 173 20.96 6.35 0.38
C MET A 173 21.10 5.95 1.85
N ASN A 174 21.71 4.79 2.15
CA ASN A 174 21.91 4.30 3.49
C ASN A 174 23.34 3.77 3.71
N LYS A 175 24.25 4.70 3.99
CA LYS A 175 25.69 4.44 4.25
C LYS A 175 25.98 3.55 5.46
N ARG A 176 24.97 3.19 6.25
CA ARG A 176 25.11 2.29 7.41
C ARG A 176 24.95 0.81 7.06
N LEU A 177 24.45 0.50 5.85
CA LEU A 177 24.26 -0.88 5.41
C LEU A 177 25.58 -1.50 4.98
N THR A 178 25.77 -2.77 5.34
CA THR A 178 26.82 -3.58 4.73
C THR A 178 26.41 -3.99 3.32
N GLU A 179 27.38 -4.35 2.48
CA GLU A 179 27.13 -4.85 1.12
C GLU A 179 26.18 -6.06 1.11
N GLU A 180 26.37 -7.01 2.04
CA GLU A 180 25.49 -8.17 2.24
C GLU A 180 24.03 -7.76 2.53
N GLN A 181 23.83 -6.70 3.34
CA GLN A 181 22.51 -6.17 3.64
C GLN A 181 21.90 -5.46 2.44
N ALA A 182 22.69 -4.65 1.72
CA ALA A 182 22.24 -3.96 0.52
C ALA A 182 21.81 -4.94 -0.57
N ARG A 183 22.59 -6.01 -0.80
CA ARG A 183 22.23 -7.11 -1.71
C ARG A 183 20.90 -7.75 -1.34
N LYS A 184 20.71 -8.10 -0.06
CA LYS A 184 19.44 -8.69 0.42
C LYS A 184 18.26 -7.74 0.25
N THR A 185 18.45 -6.46 0.49
CA THR A 185 17.41 -5.43 0.29
C THR A 185 17.07 -5.31 -1.20
N PHE A 186 18.06 -5.27 -2.08
CA PHE A 186 17.87 -5.24 -3.52
C PHE A 186 17.10 -6.47 -4.02
N GLU A 187 17.52 -7.68 -3.64
CA GLU A 187 16.83 -8.92 -4.00
C GLU A 187 15.38 -8.97 -3.49
N ARG A 188 15.12 -8.44 -2.30
CA ARG A 188 13.76 -8.33 -1.76
C ARG A 188 12.92 -7.34 -2.55
N ALA A 189 13.49 -6.21 -2.95
CA ALA A 189 12.80 -5.21 -3.76
C ALA A 189 12.42 -5.78 -5.14
N MET A 190 13.33 -6.49 -5.81
CA MET A 190 13.04 -7.13 -7.10
C MET A 190 11.93 -8.18 -7.00
N LYS A 191 11.92 -8.99 -5.93
CA LYS A 191 10.84 -9.95 -5.69
C LYS A 191 9.50 -9.28 -5.42
N LEU A 192 9.51 -8.20 -4.64
CA LEU A 192 8.31 -7.43 -4.34
C LEU A 192 7.73 -6.76 -5.58
N GLU A 193 8.58 -6.23 -6.46
CA GLU A 193 8.18 -5.76 -7.78
C GLU A 193 7.52 -6.89 -8.57
N GLN A 194 8.24 -7.99 -8.79
CA GLN A 194 7.73 -9.14 -9.56
C GLN A 194 6.38 -9.67 -9.06
N GLU A 195 6.14 -9.68 -7.74
CA GLU A 195 4.92 -10.23 -7.15
C GLU A 195 3.75 -9.23 -7.11
N PHE A 196 4.03 -7.92 -7.01
CA PHE A 196 3.00 -6.92 -6.70
C PHE A 196 2.92 -5.75 -7.68
N THR A 197 3.67 -5.73 -8.79
CA THR A 197 3.64 -4.63 -9.78
C THR A 197 2.23 -4.22 -10.20
N GLU A 198 1.32 -5.17 -10.45
CA GLU A 198 -0.08 -4.88 -10.84
C GLU A 198 -0.90 -4.15 -9.76
N HIS A 199 -0.42 -4.10 -8.51
CA HIS A 199 -1.10 -3.47 -7.38
C HIS A 199 -0.55 -2.09 -7.02
N PHE A 200 0.55 -1.68 -7.66
CA PHE A 200 1.15 -0.39 -7.38
C PHE A 200 0.41 0.72 -8.11
N THR A 201 0.08 1.77 -7.38
CA THR A 201 -0.41 3.02 -7.96
C THR A 201 0.73 3.76 -8.67
N ALA A 202 1.94 3.67 -8.13
CA ALA A 202 3.12 4.27 -8.72
C ALA A 202 4.41 3.53 -8.33
N ILE A 203 5.41 3.64 -9.20
CA ILE A 203 6.78 3.22 -8.95
C ILE A 203 7.66 4.47 -8.99
N VAL A 204 8.47 4.68 -7.95
CA VAL A 204 9.39 5.82 -7.84
C VAL A 204 10.83 5.34 -7.82
N GLN A 205 11.69 6.12 -8.48
CA GLN A 205 13.14 5.92 -8.48
C GLN A 205 13.83 7.26 -8.25
N GLY A 206 14.96 7.25 -7.55
CA GLY A 206 15.72 8.46 -7.27
C GLY A 206 17.16 8.14 -6.90
N ASP A 207 18.03 9.13 -7.05
CA ASP A 207 19.44 9.03 -6.66
C ASP A 207 19.62 9.38 -5.18
N THR A 208 18.76 10.27 -4.66
CA THR A 208 18.75 10.64 -3.25
C THR A 208 17.40 10.34 -2.60
N LEU A 209 17.43 10.22 -1.27
CA LEU A 209 16.19 10.07 -0.50
C LEU A 209 15.27 11.29 -0.63
N GLU A 210 15.83 12.49 -0.77
CA GLU A 210 15.07 13.72 -0.93
C GLU A 210 14.27 13.72 -2.24
N ASP A 211 14.87 13.25 -3.33
CA ASP A 211 14.18 13.10 -4.62
C ASP A 211 13.01 12.12 -4.52
N ILE A 212 13.23 10.98 -3.84
CA ILE A 212 12.18 9.97 -3.63
C ILE A 212 11.07 10.54 -2.75
N TYR A 213 11.41 11.23 -1.67
CA TYR A 213 10.46 11.85 -0.77
C TYR A 213 9.57 12.88 -1.48
N ASN A 214 10.16 13.74 -2.32
CA ASN A 214 9.42 14.73 -3.08
C ASN A 214 8.47 14.09 -4.11
N GLN A 215 8.92 13.05 -4.82
CA GLN A 215 8.07 12.29 -5.73
C GLN A 215 6.91 11.60 -4.99
N VAL A 216 7.17 10.98 -3.84
CA VAL A 216 6.13 10.36 -3.00
C VAL A 216 5.08 11.40 -2.60
N LYS A 217 5.48 12.59 -2.13
CA LYS A 217 4.55 13.67 -1.77
C LYS A 217 3.70 14.09 -2.96
N GLN A 218 4.30 14.26 -4.12
CA GLN A 218 3.60 14.64 -5.33
C GLN A 218 2.56 13.59 -5.74
N ILE A 219 2.94 12.31 -5.75
CA ILE A 219 2.03 11.20 -6.09
C ILE A 219 0.87 11.14 -5.11
N ILE A 220 1.12 11.28 -3.80
CA ILE A 220 0.04 11.27 -2.80
C ILE A 220 -0.94 12.41 -3.07
N GLU A 221 -0.45 13.63 -3.34
CA GLU A 221 -1.30 14.78 -3.64
C GLU A 221 -2.13 14.55 -4.92
N GLU A 222 -1.52 14.08 -6.01
CA GLU A 222 -2.20 13.76 -7.27
C GLU A 222 -3.27 12.68 -7.10
N GLN A 223 -3.02 11.70 -6.23
CA GLN A 223 -3.88 10.55 -5.98
C GLN A 223 -4.88 10.75 -4.83
N SER A 224 -4.87 11.92 -4.18
CA SER A 224 -5.72 12.26 -3.03
C SER A 224 -7.10 12.81 -3.40
N GLY A 225 -7.37 13.03 -4.68
CA GLY A 225 -8.63 13.60 -5.16
C GLY A 225 -9.88 12.78 -4.80
N SER A 226 -11.03 13.46 -4.76
CA SER A 226 -12.33 12.82 -4.48
C SER A 226 -12.79 11.85 -5.56
N TYR A 227 -12.21 11.92 -6.76
CA TYR A 227 -12.46 10.99 -7.86
C TYR A 227 -11.20 10.20 -8.16
N ILE A 228 -11.29 8.87 -8.09
CA ILE A 228 -10.16 7.97 -8.29
C ILE A 228 -10.44 6.93 -9.36
N TRP A 229 -9.37 6.43 -9.96
CA TRP A 229 -9.41 5.31 -10.89
C TRP A 229 -9.31 4.00 -10.10
N VAL A 230 -10.30 3.14 -10.26
CA VAL A 230 -10.34 1.81 -9.63
C VAL A 230 -10.51 0.74 -10.71
N PRO A 231 -9.92 -0.46 -10.55
CA PRO A 231 -10.12 -1.55 -11.49
C PRO A 231 -11.60 -1.85 -11.74
N ALA A 232 -11.99 -1.90 -13.01
CA ALA A 232 -13.33 -2.27 -13.43
C ALA A 232 -13.54 -3.77 -13.19
N LYS A 233 -14.74 -4.18 -12.80
CA LYS A 233 -15.07 -5.60 -12.55
C LYS A 233 -15.14 -6.42 -13.85
N GLU A 234 -15.21 -5.75 -14.99
CA GLU A 234 -15.28 -6.38 -16.30
C GLU A 234 -13.88 -6.79 -16.75
N LYS A 235 -13.69 -8.09 -17.04
CA LYS A 235 -12.48 -8.57 -17.68
C LYS A 235 -12.57 -8.28 -19.19
N LEU A 236 -11.46 -7.83 -19.77
CA LEU A 236 -11.23 -7.74 -21.21
C LEU A 236 -11.38 -9.12 -21.89
#